data_AF-A0A165NIF8-F1
#
_entry.id   AF-A0A165NIF8-F1
#
_cell.length_a   1.000
_cell.length_b   1.000
_cell.length_c   1.000
_cell.angle_alpha   90.00
_cell.angle_beta   90.00
_cell.angle_gamma   90.00
#
_symmetry.space_group_name_H-M   'P 1'
#
loop_
_entity.id
_entity.type
_entity.pdbx_description
1 polymer ?
#
loop_
_entity_poly.entity_id
_entity_poly.type
_entity_poly.pdbx_seq_one_letter_code
_entity_poly.pdbx_strand_id
1 'polypeptide(L)'
;MRWPCASLLAFATTALLVAAQSPSPSSSARAACAFTCHNVDLKGAEISFVTTDAEALVCSFVVNEVDRTCTYHSVTGSLINDNNDSACAPVAVRQCASKRFNIVQALAERRRLAAAARPQTSVPDLSKMRRRAALRRAK
;
A
#
# COMPACT_ATOMS: atom_id res chain seq x y z
N MET A 1 22.66 -15.50 56.50
CA MET A 1 23.27 -15.67 55.15
C MET A 1 23.29 -17.15 54.81
N ARG A 2 22.45 -17.58 53.86
CA ARG A 2 22.59 -18.80 53.05
C ARG A 2 21.35 -18.92 52.15
N TRP A 3 21.55 -18.70 50.85
CA TRP A 3 20.60 -18.96 49.77
C TRP A 3 20.38 -20.46 49.58
N PRO A 4 19.15 -20.88 49.23
CA PRO A 4 18.97 -22.04 48.35
C PRO A 4 18.89 -21.58 46.89
N CYS A 5 19.90 -22.00 46.15
CA CYS A 5 19.99 -21.95 44.70
C CYS A 5 19.00 -22.93 44.04
N ALA A 6 18.77 -22.64 42.76
CA ALA A 6 18.64 -23.59 41.66
C ALA A 6 17.22 -24.10 41.31
N SER A 7 16.58 -23.26 40.50
CA SER A 7 16.29 -23.55 39.09
C SER A 7 15.23 -24.60 38.76
N LEU A 8 14.06 -24.02 38.47
CA LEU A 8 12.90 -24.54 37.78
C LEU A 8 13.23 -25.15 36.41
N LEU A 9 12.71 -26.36 36.22
CA LEU A 9 11.85 -26.85 35.13
C LEU A 9 12.22 -26.54 33.67
N ALA A 10 12.38 -27.65 32.95
CA ALA A 10 12.40 -27.83 31.51
C ALA A 10 11.16 -27.30 30.80
N PHE A 11 11.35 -26.64 29.65
CA PHE A 11 10.36 -26.53 28.56
C PHE A 11 11.13 -26.47 27.24
N ALA A 12 11.19 -27.58 26.51
CA ALA A 12 10.26 -27.95 25.43
C ALA A 12 10.51 -27.13 24.15
N THR A 13 11.27 -27.76 23.24
CA THR A 13 11.47 -27.37 21.85
C THR A 13 10.15 -27.36 21.08
N THR A 14 9.73 -26.21 20.57
CA THR A 14 8.69 -26.12 19.54
C THR A 14 9.22 -25.36 18.33
N ALA A 15 9.58 -26.12 17.29
CA ALA A 15 9.76 -25.60 15.95
C ALA A 15 8.40 -25.16 15.39
N LEU A 16 8.21 -23.85 15.21
CA LEU A 16 7.02 -23.33 14.54
C LEU A 16 7.30 -23.20 13.04
N LEU A 17 6.54 -23.95 12.24
CA LEU A 17 6.44 -23.79 10.80
C LEU A 17 5.94 -22.36 10.49
N VAL A 18 6.74 -21.59 9.76
CA VAL A 18 6.29 -20.36 9.10
C VAL A 18 5.63 -20.75 7.78
N ALA A 19 4.30 -20.81 7.76
CA ALA A 19 3.55 -20.84 6.53
C ALA A 19 3.72 -19.49 5.82
N ALA A 20 4.34 -19.50 4.64
CA ALA A 20 4.45 -18.35 3.77
C ALA A 20 3.05 -17.94 3.28
N GLN A 21 2.45 -16.97 3.96
CA GLN A 21 1.21 -16.35 3.56
C GLN A 21 1.52 -15.42 2.38
N SER A 22 1.29 -15.88 1.16
CA SER A 22 1.34 -15.03 -0.02
C SER A 22 0.13 -14.07 0.00
N PRO A 23 0.32 -12.74 0.15
CA PRO A 23 -0.79 -11.82 0.10
C PRO A 23 -1.38 -11.84 -1.32
N SER A 24 -2.60 -12.35 -1.44
CA SER A 24 -3.39 -12.27 -2.67
C SER A 24 -3.72 -10.78 -2.91
N PRO A 25 -3.35 -10.17 -4.05
CA PRO A 25 -3.70 -8.79 -4.32
C PRO A 25 -5.21 -8.71 -4.62
N SER A 26 -5.99 -8.42 -3.57
CA SER A 26 -7.42 -8.13 -3.70
C SER A 26 -7.60 -6.83 -4.49
N SER A 27 -8.15 -6.97 -5.69
CA SER A 27 -8.32 -5.95 -6.70
C SER A 27 -9.51 -5.04 -6.39
N SER A 28 -9.39 -4.22 -5.35
CA SER A 28 -10.24 -3.03 -5.17
C SER A 28 -9.36 -1.86 -4.75
N ALA A 29 -8.53 -1.40 -5.68
CA ALA A 29 -7.64 -0.28 -5.46
C ALA A 29 -8.42 1.05 -5.56
N ARG A 30 -9.32 1.28 -4.58
CA ARG A 30 -9.67 2.62 -4.11
C ARG A 30 -8.35 3.28 -3.67
N ALA A 31 -8.15 4.56 -4.01
CA ALA A 31 -6.99 5.30 -3.52
C ALA A 31 -6.98 5.18 -1.98
N ALA A 32 -5.98 4.49 -1.43
CA ALA A 32 -5.85 4.35 0.00
C ALA A 32 -5.47 5.72 0.55
N CYS A 33 -6.34 6.29 1.37
CA CYS A 33 -6.02 7.46 2.17
C CYS A 33 -5.56 6.96 3.55
N ALA A 34 -4.46 7.51 4.03
CA ALA A 34 -3.91 7.27 5.36
C ALA A 34 -3.66 8.60 6.05
N PHE A 35 -3.62 8.58 7.37
CA PHE A 35 -3.18 9.71 8.17
C PHE A 35 -1.68 9.64 8.41
N THR A 36 -1.02 10.79 8.37
CA THR A 36 0.42 10.95 8.60
C THR A 36 0.67 12.10 9.54
N CYS A 37 1.83 12.10 10.19
CA CYS A 37 2.23 13.18 11.06
C CYS A 37 2.42 14.50 10.32
N HIS A 38 2.29 15.61 11.06
CA HIS A 38 2.77 16.90 10.60
C HIS A 38 4.31 16.91 10.64
N ASN A 39 4.92 17.60 9.68
CA ASN A 39 6.38 17.76 9.65
C ASN A 39 6.88 18.65 10.80
N VAL A 40 6.04 19.60 11.21
CA VAL A 40 6.29 20.52 12.34
C VAL A 40 5.08 20.53 13.26
N ASP A 41 5.32 20.68 14.56
CA ASP A 41 4.26 20.94 15.54
C ASP A 41 3.77 22.40 15.45
N LEU A 42 2.79 22.77 16.29
CA LEU A 42 2.24 24.14 16.31
C LEU A 42 3.23 25.19 16.84
N LYS A 43 4.34 24.78 17.45
CA LYS A 43 5.41 25.65 17.96
C LYS A 43 6.63 25.68 17.04
N GLY A 44 6.60 24.93 15.93
CA GLY A 44 7.66 24.88 14.93
C GLY A 44 8.74 23.84 15.17
N ALA A 45 8.55 22.90 16.11
CA ALA A 45 9.50 21.81 16.31
C ALA A 45 9.36 20.76 15.19
N GLU A 46 10.47 20.33 14.60
CA GLU A 46 10.48 19.33 13.54
C GLU A 46 10.28 17.92 14.09
N ILE A 47 9.59 17.10 13.30
CA ILE A 47 9.37 15.71 13.65
C ILE A 47 10.68 14.92 13.63
N SER A 48 10.90 14.15 14.68
CA SER A 48 12.09 13.32 14.85
C SER A 48 11.83 11.87 14.45
N PHE A 49 10.68 11.32 14.85
CA PHE A 49 10.32 9.95 14.54
C PHE A 49 8.80 9.77 14.39
N VAL A 50 8.41 8.76 13.61
CA VAL A 50 7.02 8.38 13.37
C VAL A 50 6.86 6.90 13.64
N THR A 51 5.89 6.55 14.49
CA THR A 51 5.41 5.17 14.64
C THR A 51 3.97 5.10 14.16
N THR A 52 3.63 4.10 13.36
CA THR A 52 2.28 3.90 12.86
C THR A 52 1.86 2.45 13.05
N ASP A 53 0.79 2.25 13.82
CA ASP A 53 0.16 0.95 14.05
C ASP A 53 -1.32 0.99 13.62
N ALA A 54 -2.00 -0.16 13.75
CA ALA A 54 -3.40 -0.30 13.32
C ALA A 54 -4.36 0.68 14.02
N GLU A 55 -4.05 1.10 15.25
CA GLU A 55 -4.92 1.94 16.07
C GLU A 55 -4.39 3.36 16.27
N ALA A 56 -3.07 3.53 16.26
CA ALA A 56 -2.42 4.78 16.64
C ALA A 56 -1.33 5.22 15.65
N LEU A 57 -1.22 6.54 15.50
CA LEU A 57 -0.15 7.25 14.82
C LEU A 57 0.56 8.12 15.87
N VAL A 58 1.81 7.80 16.18
CA VAL A 58 2.62 8.52 17.17
C VAL A 58 3.66 9.37 16.44
N CYS A 59 3.59 10.67 16.67
CA CYS A 59 4.52 11.67 16.14
C CYS A 59 5.41 12.16 17.27
N SER A 60 6.72 11.90 17.18
CA SER A 60 7.69 12.29 18.20
C SER A 60 8.50 13.49 17.74
N PHE A 61 8.70 14.44 18.65
CA PHE A 61 9.43 15.69 18.44
C PHE A 61 10.48 15.82 19.56
N VAL A 62 11.69 16.24 19.23
CA VAL A 62 12.70 16.59 20.24
C VAL A 62 12.68 18.10 20.44
N VAL A 63 12.22 18.53 21.62
CA VAL A 63 12.13 19.95 21.99
C VAL A 63 12.98 20.18 23.23
N ASN A 64 14.06 20.96 23.08
CA ASN A 64 15.02 21.23 24.16
C ASN A 64 15.52 19.94 24.85
N GLU A 65 15.93 18.95 24.05
CA GLU A 65 16.42 17.63 24.52
C GLU A 65 15.36 16.74 25.22
N VAL A 66 14.09 17.17 25.23
CA VAL A 66 12.99 16.38 25.77
C VAL A 66 12.18 15.75 24.64
N ASP A 67 11.94 14.45 24.75
CA ASP A 67 11.04 13.73 23.84
C ASP A 67 9.60 14.10 24.13
N ARG A 68 8.97 14.70 23.13
CA ARG A 68 7.57 15.14 23.16
C ARG A 68 6.78 14.37 22.12
N THR A 69 5.54 14.04 22.42
CA THR A 69 4.75 13.16 21.54
C THR A 69 3.33 13.66 21.32
N CYS A 70 2.86 13.49 20.10
CA CYS A 70 1.46 13.66 19.71
C CYS A 70 0.94 12.33 19.22
N THR A 71 -0.10 11.80 19.87
CA THR A 71 -0.71 10.51 19.50
C THR A 71 -2.06 10.76 18.85
N TYR A 72 -2.27 10.20 17.66
CA TYR A 72 -3.49 10.34 16.87
C TYR A 72 -4.11 8.97 16.59
N HIS A 73 -5.42 8.95 16.36
CA HIS A 73 -6.11 7.76 15.91
C HIS A 73 -5.78 7.50 14.44
N SER A 74 -5.31 6.30 14.10
CA SER A 74 -4.85 5.95 12.73
C SER A 74 -5.94 6.09 11.66
N VAL A 75 -7.20 5.79 12.02
CA VAL A 75 -8.36 5.81 11.10
C VAL A 75 -9.07 7.16 11.00
N THR A 76 -9.26 7.90 12.09
CA THR A 76 -9.97 9.20 12.06
C THR A 76 -9.03 10.38 11.96
N GLY A 77 -7.76 10.20 12.32
CA GLY A 77 -6.76 11.26 12.43
C GLY A 77 -6.91 12.14 13.66
N SER A 78 -7.88 11.90 14.53
CA SER A 78 -8.15 12.73 15.71
C SER A 78 -7.04 12.59 16.75
N LEU A 79 -6.65 13.69 17.39
CA LEU A 79 -5.72 13.68 18.50
C LEU A 79 -6.30 12.87 19.69
N ILE A 80 -5.52 11.89 20.16
CA ILE A 80 -5.83 11.05 21.33
C ILE A 80 -5.10 11.60 22.57
N ASN A 81 -3.81 11.92 22.42
CA ASN A 81 -2.99 12.39 23.53
C ASN A 81 -2.02 13.49 23.09
N ASP A 82 -2.00 14.58 23.85
CA ASP A 82 -1.09 15.70 23.70
C ASP A 82 -0.04 15.66 24.83
N ASN A 83 1.09 15.01 24.55
CA ASN A 83 2.30 15.10 25.38
C ASN A 83 3.27 16.14 24.78
N ASN A 84 2.67 17.10 24.07
CA ASN A 84 3.18 18.21 23.25
C ASN A 84 3.35 19.59 23.94
N ASP A 85 3.05 19.69 25.24
CA ASP A 85 2.72 20.98 25.90
C ASP A 85 1.70 21.83 25.10
N SER A 86 0.60 21.22 24.61
CA SER A 86 -0.41 21.87 23.77
C SER A 86 0.08 22.32 22.39
N ALA A 87 1.17 21.74 21.89
CA ALA A 87 1.70 22.01 20.56
C ALA A 87 1.20 21.00 19.50
N CYS A 88 0.40 20.01 19.88
CA CYS A 88 -0.15 19.07 18.91
C CYS A 88 -1.29 19.69 18.09
N ALA A 89 -1.27 19.46 16.78
CA ALA A 89 -2.43 19.77 15.96
C ALA A 89 -3.64 18.90 16.39
N PRO A 90 -4.89 19.38 16.25
CA PRO A 90 -6.06 18.61 16.67
C PRO A 90 -6.34 17.39 15.76
N VAL A 91 -5.85 17.40 14.53
CA VAL A 91 -6.05 16.34 13.53
C VAL A 91 -4.74 16.11 12.78
N ALA A 92 -4.40 14.86 12.47
CA ALA A 92 -3.27 14.47 11.63
C ALA A 92 -3.49 14.78 10.14
N VAL A 93 -2.42 14.75 9.34
CA VAL A 93 -2.49 15.07 7.90
C VAL A 93 -3.10 13.88 7.14
N ARG A 94 -4.20 14.10 6.42
CA ARG A 94 -4.76 13.05 5.54
C ARG A 94 -4.03 13.05 4.20
N GLN A 95 -3.28 11.98 3.91
CA GLN A 95 -2.61 11.76 2.63
C GLN A 95 -3.30 10.66 1.84
N CYS A 96 -3.69 10.96 0.60
CA CYS A 96 -4.29 10.00 -0.31
C CYS A 96 -3.33 9.65 -1.43
N ALA A 97 -3.12 8.36 -1.66
CA ALA A 97 -2.34 7.89 -2.80
C ALA A 97 -3.02 8.33 -4.10
N SER A 98 -2.47 9.35 -4.76
CA SER A 98 -2.91 9.73 -6.10
C SER A 98 -2.37 8.68 -7.08
N LYS A 99 -3.26 7.85 -7.63
CA LYS A 99 -2.88 6.96 -8.74
C LYS A 99 -2.42 7.82 -9.90
N ARG A 100 -1.11 7.88 -10.13
CA ARG A 100 -0.56 8.33 -11.41
C ARG A 100 -0.92 7.28 -12.45
N PHE A 101 -2.04 7.49 -13.14
CA PHE A 101 -2.45 6.64 -14.24
C PHE A 101 -1.47 6.83 -15.40
N ASN A 102 -0.65 5.81 -15.67
CA ASN A 102 0.11 5.77 -16.92
C ASN A 102 -0.85 5.38 -18.05
N ILE A 103 -1.39 6.40 -18.72
CA ILE A 103 -2.40 6.25 -19.79
C ILE A 103 -1.89 5.34 -20.91
N VAL A 104 -0.58 5.41 -21.24
CA VAL A 104 0.02 4.59 -22.29
C VAL A 104 -0.02 3.11 -21.91
N GLN A 105 0.33 2.79 -20.67
CA GLN A 105 0.35 1.42 -20.16
C GLN A 105 -1.08 0.84 -20.07
N ALA A 106 -2.03 1.63 -19.58
CA ALA A 106 -3.45 1.25 -19.53
C ALA A 106 -4.05 1.03 -20.94
N LEU A 107 -3.67 1.85 -21.93
CA LEU A 107 -4.11 1.68 -23.31
C LEU A 107 -3.49 0.44 -23.97
N ALA A 108 -2.20 0.18 -23.72
CA ALA A 108 -1.51 -0.99 -24.24
C ALA A 108 -2.13 -2.29 -23.70
N GLU A 109 -2.50 -2.31 -22.41
CA GLU A 109 -3.15 -3.44 -21.77
C GLU A 109 -4.57 -3.67 -22.32
N ARG A 110 -5.37 -2.60 -22.50
CA ARG A 110 -6.67 -2.69 -23.18
C ARG A 110 -6.56 -3.25 -24.59
N ARG A 111 -5.55 -2.83 -25.37
CA ARG A 111 -5.32 -3.34 -26.72
C ARG A 111 -4.93 -4.82 -26.71
N ARG A 112 -4.14 -5.28 -25.74
CA ARG A 112 -3.78 -6.70 -25.57
C ARG A 112 -4.99 -7.56 -25.26
N LEU A 113 -5.84 -7.14 -24.32
CA LEU A 113 -7.07 -7.86 -23.98
C LEU A 113 -8.05 -7.90 -25.17
N ALA A 114 -8.20 -6.78 -25.87
CA ALA A 114 -9.03 -6.72 -27.08
C ALA A 114 -8.48 -7.62 -28.21
N ALA A 115 -7.16 -7.76 -28.33
CA ALA A 115 -6.55 -8.68 -29.29
C ALA A 115 -6.74 -10.16 -28.89
N ALA A 116 -6.65 -10.48 -27.61
CA ALA A 116 -6.88 -11.83 -27.10
C ALA A 116 -8.35 -12.28 -27.22
N ALA A 117 -9.29 -11.32 -27.15
CA ALA A 117 -10.72 -11.59 -27.30
C ALA A 117 -11.21 -11.67 -28.76
N ARG A 118 -10.34 -11.49 -29.76
CA ARG A 118 -10.74 -11.62 -31.16
C ARG A 118 -10.96 -13.10 -31.50
N PRO A 119 -12.17 -13.51 -31.90
CA PRO A 119 -12.36 -14.85 -32.46
C PRO A 119 -11.49 -14.96 -33.71
N GLN A 120 -10.66 -16.00 -33.79
CA GLN A 120 -9.95 -16.37 -35.02
C GLN A 120 -11.01 -16.80 -36.04
N THR A 121 -11.62 -15.84 -36.73
CA THR A 121 -12.43 -16.16 -37.89
C THR A 121 -11.44 -16.55 -38.98
N SER A 122 -11.17 -17.85 -39.10
CA SER A 122 -10.56 -18.49 -40.26
C SER A 122 -11.52 -18.38 -41.45
N VAL A 123 -11.93 -17.17 -41.80
CA VAL A 123 -12.65 -16.93 -43.06
C VAL A 123 -11.55 -16.60 -44.04
N PRO A 124 -11.17 -17.55 -44.93
CA PRO A 124 -10.20 -17.23 -45.95
C PRO A 124 -10.76 -16.06 -46.75
N ASP A 125 -9.91 -15.06 -46.96
CA ASP A 125 -10.25 -13.81 -47.61
C ASP A 125 -10.88 -14.09 -49.00
N LEU A 126 -12.22 -14.18 -49.02
CA LEU A 126 -13.00 -14.55 -50.20
C LEU A 126 -12.77 -13.55 -51.34
N SER A 127 -12.36 -12.31 -51.00
CA SER A 127 -11.99 -11.29 -51.98
C SER A 127 -10.72 -11.68 -52.75
N LYS A 128 -9.71 -12.25 -52.08
CA LYS A 128 -8.48 -12.75 -52.71
C LYS A 128 -8.73 -14.01 -53.55
N MET A 129 -9.62 -14.89 -53.09
CA MET A 129 -10.01 -16.07 -53.88
C MET A 129 -10.79 -15.69 -55.14
N ARG A 130 -11.76 -14.77 -55.06
CA ARG A 130 -12.48 -14.26 -56.24
C ARG A 130 -11.55 -13.60 -57.25
N ARG A 131 -10.57 -12.80 -56.78
CA ARG A 131 -9.60 -12.14 -57.64
C ARG A 131 -8.72 -13.15 -58.40
N ARG A 132 -8.27 -14.21 -57.73
CA ARG A 132 -7.50 -15.30 -58.35
C ARG A 132 -8.34 -16.13 -59.34
N ALA A 133 -9.62 -16.36 -59.05
CA ALA A 133 -10.52 -17.07 -59.95
C ALA A 133 -10.82 -16.26 -61.22
N ALA A 134 -10.99 -14.94 -61.11
CA ALA A 134 -11.21 -14.06 -62.25
C ALA A 134 -9.98 -14.02 -63.19
N LEU A 135 -8.77 -13.95 -62.63
CA LEU A 135 -7.53 -13.96 -63.41
C LEU A 135 -7.30 -15.29 -64.16
N ARG A 136 -7.77 -16.42 -63.61
CA ARG A 136 -7.68 -17.73 -64.27
C ARG A 136 -8.64 -17.91 -65.44
N ARG A 137 -9.72 -17.13 -65.53
CA ARG A 137 -10.68 -17.16 -66.64
C ARG A 137 -10.30 -16.24 -67.80
N ALA A 138 -9.30 -15.38 -67.61
CA ALA A 138 -8.84 -14.41 -68.60
C ALA A 138 -7.65 -14.95 -69.44
N LYS A 139 -7.41 -16.26 -69.43
CA LYS A 139 -6.35 -16.96 -70.15
C LYS A 139 -6.96 -18.16 -70.86
#